data_AF-A0A409VKH9-F1
#
_entry.id   AF-A0A409VKH9-F1
#
_cell.length_a   1.000
_cell.length_b   1.000
_cell.length_c   1.000
_cell.angle_alpha   90.00
_cell.angle_beta   90.00
_cell.angle_gamma   90.00
#
_symmetry.space_group_name_H-M   'P 1'
#
loop_
_entity.id
_entity.type
_entity.pdbx_description
1 polymer ?
#
loop_
_entity_poly.entity_id
_entity_poly.type
_entity_poly.pdbx_seq_one_letter_code
_entity_poly.pdbx_strand_id
1 'polypeptide(L)'
;MRVTSPDGRQKATLAPDGILHSKYTGRKVGKGTYVFCWRKALEMLPTTAYKRISQHLVLPSSLADHVAHLLRLRVLQELELLTEQVEFAAKMRFRHTSVLRKLTCEEWRQLQLTKTIPYKKALAVLVSSPQQKNPDDDEKILPSMSPLPPQDQDNPLNAPPVCEMLPSKGPSHLPGSMLHHATPLYNAISAFPSLSQRAALHALLLRLLSAERTIQRRQNQRSISKFVASESAPPISNDAFLLSSTMDRDQHGDPTALAIALWRLHMYERSAWSNALP
;
A
#
# COMPACT_ATOMS: atom_id res chain seq x y z
N MET A 1 -27.00 6.96 7.08
CA MET A 1 -28.26 6.36 6.57
C MET A 1 -29.18 6.22 7.77
N ARG A 2 -30.43 6.69 7.68
CA ARG A 2 -31.41 6.54 8.78
C ARG A 2 -32.20 5.27 8.52
N VAL A 3 -32.15 4.33 9.47
CA VAL A 3 -32.98 3.12 9.45
C VAL A 3 -34.00 3.26 10.56
N THR A 4 -35.28 3.19 10.21
CA THR A 4 -36.38 3.21 11.18
C THR A 4 -36.47 1.85 11.87
N SER A 5 -36.27 1.82 13.19
CA SER A 5 -36.51 0.62 14.01
C SER A 5 -38.02 0.29 14.00
N PRO A 6 -38.42 -0.98 14.18
CA PRO A 6 -39.83 -1.35 14.42
C PRO A 6 -40.49 -0.54 15.56
N ASP A 7 -39.71 -0.01 16.51
CA ASP A 7 -40.18 0.83 17.61
C ASP A 7 -40.39 2.31 17.24
N GLY A 8 -40.31 2.68 15.96
CA GLY A 8 -40.41 4.06 15.47
C GLY A 8 -39.21 4.96 15.80
N ARG A 9 -38.24 4.49 16.58
CA ARG A 9 -37.02 5.24 16.92
C ARG A 9 -36.00 5.21 15.77
N GLN A 10 -35.44 6.37 15.46
CA GLN A 10 -34.36 6.49 14.45
C GLN A 10 -33.07 5.90 15.02
N LYS A 11 -32.54 4.85 14.38
CA LYS A 11 -31.21 4.32 14.68
C LYS A 11 -30.18 5.05 13.82
N ALA A 12 -29.09 5.47 14.45
CA ALA A 12 -27.94 6.04 13.75
C ALA A 12 -26.85 4.98 13.66
N THR A 13 -26.30 4.76 12.47
CA THR A 13 -25.18 3.82 12.28
C THR A 13 -23.91 4.59 11.99
N LEU A 14 -22.83 4.27 12.71
CA LEU A 14 -21.51 4.80 12.38
C LEU A 14 -21.00 4.12 11.10
N ALA A 15 -20.53 4.91 10.15
CA ALA A 15 -19.92 4.42 8.93
C ALA A 15 -18.58 5.13 8.70
N PRO A 16 -17.57 4.45 8.14
CA PRO A 16 -16.32 5.10 7.78
C PRO A 16 -16.55 6.11 6.65
N ASP A 17 -15.83 7.22 6.71
CA ASP A 17 -15.83 8.26 5.68
C ASP A 17 -14.42 8.86 5.53
N GLY A 18 -14.14 9.43 4.37
CA GLY A 18 -12.87 10.13 4.09
C GLY A 18 -11.61 9.25 4.02
N ILE A 19 -11.75 7.93 4.01
CA ILE A 19 -10.61 6.99 3.87
C ILE A 19 -10.17 6.88 2.40
N LEU A 20 -11.12 6.69 1.48
CA LEU A 20 -10.87 6.56 0.05
C LEU A 20 -10.47 7.91 -0.58
N HIS A 21 -9.79 7.85 -1.73
CA HIS A 21 -9.39 9.04 -2.47
C HIS A 21 -10.61 9.75 -3.07
N SER A 22 -10.61 11.09 -3.10
CA SER A 22 -11.76 11.91 -3.50
C SER A 22 -12.22 11.67 -4.94
N LYS A 23 -11.31 11.28 -5.84
CA LYS A 23 -11.61 10.82 -7.22
C LYS A 23 -12.60 9.64 -7.24
N TYR A 24 -12.55 8.75 -6.24
CA TYR A 24 -13.33 7.51 -6.22
C TYR A 24 -14.56 7.61 -5.31
N THR A 25 -14.52 8.48 -4.30
CA THR A 25 -15.63 8.61 -3.35
C THR A 25 -15.69 10.04 -2.81
N GLY A 26 -16.86 10.68 -2.96
CA GLY A 26 -17.15 11.96 -2.33
C GLY A 26 -17.30 11.80 -0.81
N ARG A 27 -16.86 12.81 -0.06
CA ARG A 27 -17.10 12.86 1.39
C ARG A 27 -18.58 13.04 1.67
N LYS A 28 -19.07 12.36 2.71
CA LYS A 28 -20.47 12.50 3.12
C LYS A 28 -20.62 13.74 3.98
N VAL A 29 -21.66 14.53 3.72
CA VAL A 29 -22.00 15.69 4.56
C VAL A 29 -22.80 15.18 5.77
N GLY A 30 -22.31 15.44 6.98
CA GLY A 30 -22.98 15.02 8.21
C GLY A 30 -22.16 15.27 9.47
N LYS A 31 -22.70 14.87 10.62
CA LYS A 31 -21.95 14.85 11.89
C LYS A 31 -20.93 13.72 11.83
N GLY A 32 -19.66 14.04 12.06
CA GLY A 32 -18.55 13.09 12.09
C GLY A 32 -17.72 13.25 13.35
N THR A 33 -16.91 12.24 13.65
CA THR A 33 -15.86 12.28 14.66
C THR A 33 -14.60 11.69 14.07
N TYR A 34 -13.44 12.18 14.50
CA TYR A 34 -12.17 11.59 14.14
C TYR A 34 -11.82 10.47 15.12
N VAL A 35 -11.27 9.39 14.60
CA VAL A 35 -10.74 8.28 15.39
C VAL A 35 -9.30 8.06 14.98
N PHE A 36 -8.46 7.68 15.93
CA PHE A 36 -7.08 7.30 15.65
C PHE A 36 -7.05 6.15 14.63
N CYS A 37 -6.09 6.21 13.70
CA CYS A 37 -5.86 5.19 12.67
C CYS A 37 -5.24 3.92 13.28
N TRP A 38 -5.99 3.26 14.14
CA TRP A 38 -5.56 2.13 14.95
C TRP A 38 -6.74 1.19 15.20
N ARG A 39 -6.60 -0.09 14.84
CA ARG A 39 -7.66 -1.10 14.96
C ARG A 39 -8.25 -1.20 16.37
N LYS A 40 -7.42 -1.28 17.41
CA LYS A 40 -7.91 -1.38 18.80
C LYS A 40 -8.70 -0.14 19.23
N ALA A 41 -8.38 1.05 18.72
CA ALA A 41 -9.16 2.25 19.05
C ALA A 41 -10.61 2.15 18.55
N LEU A 42 -10.84 1.50 17.41
CA LEU A 42 -12.19 1.20 16.91
C LEU A 42 -12.87 0.09 17.71
N GLU A 43 -12.14 -0.95 18.09
CA GLU A 43 -12.66 -2.05 18.93
C GLU A 43 -13.04 -1.59 20.34
N MET A 44 -12.38 -0.55 20.86
CA MET A 44 -12.70 0.08 22.14
C MET A 44 -13.82 1.13 22.03
N LEU A 45 -14.35 1.42 20.83
CA LEU A 45 -15.46 2.37 20.72
C LEU A 45 -16.66 1.94 21.58
N PRO A 46 -17.15 0.68 21.56
CA PRO A 46 -18.29 0.24 22.38
C PRO A 46 -18.14 0.46 23.89
N THR A 47 -16.91 0.53 24.39
CA THR A 47 -16.63 0.68 25.83
C THR A 47 -16.35 2.12 26.25
N THR A 48 -16.06 3.00 25.29
CA THR A 48 -15.70 4.40 25.55
C THR A 48 -16.90 5.35 25.42
N ALA A 49 -16.69 6.66 25.58
CA ALA A 49 -17.73 7.68 25.68
C ALA A 49 -18.46 8.02 24.35
N TYR A 50 -18.50 7.12 23.36
CA TYR A 50 -19.19 7.38 22.07
C TYR A 50 -20.70 7.61 22.23
N LYS A 51 -21.31 7.13 23.32
CA LYS A 51 -22.71 7.42 23.69
C LYS A 51 -22.97 8.92 23.88
N ARG A 52 -21.92 9.74 24.10
CA ARG A 52 -22.03 11.21 24.11
C ARG A 52 -22.33 11.79 22.72
N ILE A 53 -22.02 11.06 21.64
CA ILE A 53 -22.32 11.49 20.26
C ILE A 53 -23.79 11.24 19.93
N SER A 54 -24.32 10.07 20.30
CA SER A 54 -25.74 9.72 20.16
C SER A 54 -26.11 8.55 21.06
N GLN A 55 -27.26 8.65 21.74
CA GLN A 55 -27.79 7.60 22.61
C GLN A 55 -28.25 6.35 21.83
N HIS A 56 -28.52 6.48 20.52
CA HIS A 56 -29.01 5.41 19.65
C HIS A 56 -28.02 5.05 18.55
N LEU A 57 -26.71 5.21 18.82
CA LEU A 57 -25.67 4.82 17.89
C LEU A 57 -25.47 3.30 17.90
N VAL A 58 -25.65 2.67 16.75
CA VAL A 58 -25.32 1.26 16.50
C VAL A 58 -23.94 1.20 15.85
N LEU A 59 -23.03 0.44 16.46
CA LEU A 59 -21.72 0.16 15.90
C LEU A 59 -21.74 -1.20 15.19
N PRO A 60 -21.47 -1.27 13.88
CA PRO A 60 -21.33 -2.55 13.19
C PRO A 60 -20.15 -3.34 13.77
N SER A 61 -20.32 -4.64 14.01
CA SER A 61 -19.23 -5.51 14.47
C SER A 61 -18.09 -5.60 13.46
N SER A 62 -18.41 -5.53 12.16
CA SER A 62 -17.46 -5.53 11.05
C SER A 62 -16.85 -4.16 10.75
N LEU A 63 -17.08 -3.14 11.58
CA LEU A 63 -16.57 -1.79 11.31
C LEU A 63 -15.04 -1.77 11.20
N ALA A 64 -14.35 -2.48 12.09
CA ALA A 64 -12.89 -2.53 12.09
C ALA A 64 -12.35 -3.19 10.80
N ASP A 65 -12.94 -4.29 10.37
CA ASP A 65 -12.53 -4.97 9.15
C ASP A 65 -12.89 -4.15 7.90
N HIS A 66 -14.03 -3.46 7.93
CA HIS A 66 -14.41 -2.54 6.86
C HIS A 66 -13.42 -1.39 6.73
N VAL A 67 -12.96 -0.79 7.84
CA VAL A 67 -11.92 0.25 7.81
C VAL A 67 -10.60 -0.31 7.28
N ALA A 68 -10.19 -1.51 7.70
CA ALA A 68 -8.99 -2.17 7.17
C ALA A 68 -9.08 -2.37 5.65
N HIS A 69 -10.22 -2.87 5.17
CA HIS A 69 -10.49 -3.03 3.74
C HIS A 69 -10.39 -1.71 2.97
N LEU A 70 -11.01 -0.64 3.48
CA LEU A 70 -10.95 0.68 2.84
C LEU A 70 -9.53 1.26 2.84
N LEU A 71 -8.70 0.99 3.86
CA LEU A 71 -7.30 1.39 3.88
C LEU A 71 -6.47 0.65 2.82
N ARG A 72 -6.72 -0.64 2.60
CA ARG A 72 -6.09 -1.40 1.50
C ARG A 72 -6.50 -0.86 0.14
N LEU A 73 -7.79 -0.58 -0.05
CA LEU A 73 -8.27 0.07 -1.28
C LEU A 73 -7.63 1.43 -1.49
N ARG A 74 -7.42 2.21 -0.41
CA ARG A 74 -6.72 3.49 -0.51
C ARG A 74 -5.31 3.32 -1.07
N VAL A 75 -4.58 2.28 -0.67
CA VAL A 75 -3.25 1.97 -1.24
C VAL A 75 -3.36 1.68 -2.75
N LEU A 76 -4.33 0.85 -3.17
CA LEU A 76 -4.54 0.54 -4.59
C LEU A 76 -4.90 1.78 -5.40
N GLN A 77 -5.76 2.66 -4.87
CA GLN A 77 -6.16 3.92 -5.50
C GLN A 77 -4.97 4.87 -5.68
N GLU A 78 -4.13 5.05 -4.65
CA GLU A 78 -2.94 5.90 -4.78
C GLU A 78 -1.93 5.33 -5.77
N LEU A 79 -1.80 4.01 -5.85
CA LEU A 79 -0.93 3.36 -6.84
C LEU A 79 -1.47 3.53 -8.27
N GLU A 80 -2.79 3.44 -8.46
CA GLU A 80 -3.44 3.70 -9.75
C GLU A 80 -3.24 5.15 -10.20
N LEU A 81 -3.44 6.13 -9.29
CA LEU A 81 -3.19 7.54 -9.57
C LEU A 81 -1.73 7.81 -9.93
N LEU A 82 -0.78 7.23 -9.18
CA LEU A 82 0.64 7.32 -9.48
C LEU A 82 0.94 6.74 -10.87
N THR A 83 0.33 5.60 -11.21
CA THR A 83 0.47 4.98 -12.54
C THR A 83 -0.04 5.89 -13.65
N GLU A 84 -1.22 6.48 -13.50
CA GLU A 84 -1.78 7.44 -14.47
C GLU A 84 -0.85 8.65 -14.67
N GLN A 85 -0.27 9.18 -13.59
CA GLN A 85 0.66 10.31 -13.64
C GLN A 85 1.94 9.95 -14.42
N VAL A 86 2.52 8.77 -14.16
CA VAL A 86 3.72 8.31 -14.87
C VAL A 86 3.42 8.00 -16.33
N GLU A 87 2.28 7.38 -16.65
CA GLU A 87 1.83 7.17 -18.03
C GLU A 87 1.63 8.48 -18.79
N PHE A 88 1.04 9.48 -18.13
CA PHE A 88 0.91 10.82 -18.69
C PHE A 88 2.27 11.47 -18.97
N ALA A 89 3.20 11.38 -18.01
CA ALA A 89 4.57 11.86 -18.19
C ALA A 89 5.30 11.16 -19.35
N ALA A 90 5.07 9.85 -19.51
CA ALA A 90 5.59 9.07 -20.63
C ALA A 90 5.09 9.59 -21.98
N LYS A 91 3.80 9.96 -22.07
CA LYS A 91 3.20 10.52 -23.28
C LYS A 91 3.77 11.92 -23.58
N MET A 92 3.87 12.78 -22.57
CA MET A 92 4.34 14.16 -22.71
C MET A 92 5.86 14.33 -22.82
N ARG A 93 6.62 13.24 -22.64
CA ARG A 93 8.11 13.23 -22.73
C ARG A 93 8.77 14.11 -21.66
N PHE A 94 8.17 14.22 -20.49
CA PHE A 94 8.80 14.90 -19.36
C PHE A 94 10.03 14.12 -18.87
N ARG A 95 10.97 14.85 -18.26
CA ARG A 95 12.05 14.20 -17.50
C ARG A 95 11.42 13.50 -16.30
N HIS A 96 11.81 12.25 -16.10
CA HIS A 96 11.21 11.39 -15.10
C HIS A 96 12.31 10.59 -14.41
N THR A 97 12.34 10.61 -13.08
CA THR A 97 13.17 9.69 -12.31
C THR A 97 12.31 8.49 -11.95
N SER A 98 12.91 7.30 -12.06
CA SER A 98 12.24 6.06 -11.72
C SER A 98 11.76 6.06 -10.27
N VAL A 99 10.45 5.97 -10.09
CA VAL A 99 9.78 5.96 -8.79
C VAL A 99 9.65 4.53 -8.27
N LEU A 100 9.45 3.58 -9.18
CA LEU A 100 9.33 2.16 -8.91
C LEU A 100 10.37 1.36 -9.69
N ARG A 101 11.06 0.44 -9.01
CA ARG A 101 11.99 -0.50 -9.63
C ARG A 101 11.78 -1.91 -9.08
N LYS A 102 11.86 -2.93 -9.93
CA LYS A 102 11.91 -4.33 -9.48
C LYS A 102 13.31 -4.65 -8.94
N LEU A 103 13.39 -5.27 -7.76
CA LEU A 103 14.66 -5.75 -7.21
C LEU A 103 15.14 -6.97 -7.99
N THR A 104 16.45 -7.08 -8.20
CA THR A 104 17.06 -8.28 -8.77
C THR A 104 17.09 -9.42 -7.75
N CYS A 105 17.43 -10.63 -8.21
CA CYS A 105 17.52 -11.79 -7.33
C CYS A 105 18.62 -11.63 -6.29
N GLU A 106 19.79 -11.19 -6.71
CA GLU A 106 20.91 -10.85 -5.84
C GLU A 106 20.56 -9.73 -4.86
N GLU A 107 19.92 -8.65 -5.30
CA GLU A 107 19.52 -7.56 -4.42
C GLU A 107 18.52 -8.02 -3.35
N TRP A 108 17.54 -8.84 -3.74
CA TRP A 108 16.56 -9.40 -2.82
C TRP A 108 17.21 -10.37 -1.82
N ARG A 109 18.07 -11.27 -2.30
CA ARG A 109 18.83 -12.20 -1.43
C ARG A 109 19.72 -11.42 -0.45
N GLN A 110 20.41 -10.38 -0.93
CA GLN A 110 21.23 -9.52 -0.09
C GLN A 110 20.39 -8.77 0.96
N LEU A 111 19.20 -8.30 0.59
CA LEU A 111 18.26 -7.67 1.53
C LEU A 111 17.81 -8.67 2.60
N GLN A 112 17.46 -9.90 2.22
CA GLN A 112 17.08 -10.95 3.16
C GLN A 112 18.21 -11.32 4.13
N LEU A 113 19.44 -11.44 3.62
CA LEU A 113 20.62 -11.79 4.43
C LEU A 113 21.05 -10.67 5.37
N THR A 114 21.13 -9.44 4.86
CA THR A 114 21.66 -8.31 5.64
C THR A 114 20.60 -7.64 6.50
N LYS A 115 19.32 -7.82 6.18
CA LYS A 115 18.19 -7.10 6.80
C LYS A 115 18.39 -5.59 6.81
N THR A 116 19.09 -5.06 5.81
CA THR A 116 19.38 -3.63 5.66
C THR A 116 19.02 -3.16 4.25
N ILE A 117 18.58 -1.91 4.13
CA ILE A 117 18.27 -1.32 2.83
C ILE A 117 19.44 -0.41 2.40
N PRO A 118 20.20 -0.77 1.34
CA PRO A 118 21.37 -0.01 0.88
C PRO A 118 21.00 1.17 -0.02
N TYR A 119 19.71 1.51 -0.16
CA TYR A 119 19.23 2.51 -1.12
C TYR A 119 18.89 3.83 -0.41
N LYS A 120 19.65 4.89 -0.71
CA LYS A 120 19.53 6.21 -0.04
C LYS A 120 18.15 6.87 -0.13
N LYS A 121 17.36 6.55 -1.17
CA LYS A 121 16.06 7.18 -1.45
C LYS A 121 14.88 6.22 -1.31
N ALA A 122 15.09 5.07 -0.67
CA ALA A 122 14.03 4.09 -0.52
C ALA A 122 12.96 4.58 0.46
N LEU A 123 11.72 4.69 -0.05
CA LEU A 123 10.54 4.98 0.75
C LEU A 123 9.93 3.69 1.32
N ALA A 124 9.87 2.64 0.50
CA ALA A 124 9.31 1.36 0.92
C ALA A 124 9.81 0.22 0.02
N VAL A 125 9.79 -1.00 0.53
CA VAL A 125 9.91 -2.22 -0.26
C VAL A 125 8.57 -2.95 -0.21
N LEU A 126 8.02 -3.31 -1.37
CA LEU A 126 6.77 -4.04 -1.51
C LEU A 126 7.09 -5.44 -2.01
N VAL A 127 6.83 -6.46 -1.19
CA VAL A 127 6.95 -7.86 -1.57
C VAL A 127 5.58 -8.33 -2.02
N SER A 128 5.39 -8.38 -3.34
CA SER A 128 4.25 -9.07 -3.91
C SER A 128 4.58 -10.54 -3.96
N SER A 129 3.67 -11.40 -3.52
CA SER A 129 3.78 -12.82 -3.84
C SER A 129 3.09 -13.04 -5.19
N PRO A 130 3.74 -13.71 -6.15
CA PRO A 130 3.04 -14.13 -7.35
C PRO A 130 1.86 -14.99 -6.90
N GLN A 131 0.71 -14.78 -7.52
CA GLN A 131 -0.43 -15.64 -7.28
C GLN A 131 -0.01 -17.04 -7.74
N GLN A 132 0.14 -17.96 -6.78
CA GLN A 132 0.33 -19.36 -7.14
C GLN A 132 -0.95 -19.78 -7.85
N LYS A 133 -0.86 -19.92 -9.18
CA LYS A 133 -1.88 -20.60 -9.96
C LYS A 133 -1.89 -22.03 -9.44
N ASN A 134 -3.00 -22.47 -8.86
CA ASN A 134 -3.19 -23.91 -8.68
C ASN A 134 -3.13 -24.51 -10.09
N PRO A 135 -2.30 -25.54 -10.33
CA PRO A 135 -2.14 -26.10 -11.67
C PRO A 135 -3.45 -26.65 -12.24
N ASP A 136 -4.39 -27.00 -11.36
CA ASP A 136 -5.70 -27.57 -11.71
C ASP A 136 -6.79 -26.52 -11.94
N ASP A 137 -6.58 -25.27 -11.50
CA ASP A 137 -7.58 -24.21 -11.57
C ASP A 137 -7.12 -23.15 -12.57
N ASP A 138 -7.56 -23.29 -13.82
CA ASP A 138 -7.18 -22.36 -14.89
C ASP A 138 -7.86 -20.99 -14.75
N GLU A 139 -8.75 -20.83 -13.76
CA GLU A 139 -9.39 -19.56 -13.45
C GLU A 139 -8.36 -18.52 -12.99
N LYS A 140 -8.07 -17.59 -13.89
CA LYS A 140 -7.25 -16.43 -13.59
C LYS A 140 -7.99 -15.54 -12.59
N ILE A 141 -7.45 -15.43 -11.38
CA ILE A 141 -7.98 -14.54 -10.34
C ILE A 141 -8.09 -13.11 -10.91
N LEU A 142 -9.31 -12.58 -10.90
CA LEU A 142 -9.59 -11.26 -11.43
C LEU A 142 -9.19 -10.18 -10.41
N PRO A 143 -8.42 -9.15 -10.83
CA PRO A 143 -8.10 -8.03 -9.95
C PRO A 143 -9.38 -7.28 -9.58
N SER A 144 -9.56 -6.99 -8.28
CA SER A 144 -10.73 -6.27 -7.79
C SER A 144 -10.34 -5.05 -6.96
N MET A 145 -11.00 -3.91 -7.25
CA MET A 145 -10.94 -2.67 -6.47
C MET A 145 -12.32 -2.31 -5.89
N SER A 146 -13.19 -3.30 -5.69
CA SER A 146 -14.55 -3.09 -5.18
C SER A 146 -14.52 -2.47 -3.78
N PRO A 147 -15.35 -1.45 -3.49
CA PRO A 147 -15.51 -0.91 -2.14
C PRO A 147 -16.17 -1.90 -1.18
N LEU A 148 -16.86 -2.92 -1.70
CA LEU A 148 -17.45 -3.97 -0.88
C LEU A 148 -16.38 -4.94 -0.38
N PRO A 149 -16.49 -5.44 0.86
CA PRO A 149 -15.54 -6.41 1.39
C PRO A 149 -15.44 -7.65 0.48
N PRO A 150 -14.22 -8.09 0.13
CA PRO A 150 -14.00 -9.29 -0.64
C PRO A 150 -14.49 -10.54 0.12
N GLN A 151 -15.01 -11.51 -0.63
CA GLN A 151 -15.37 -12.84 -0.12
C GLN A 151 -14.17 -13.80 -0.12
N ASP A 152 -13.13 -13.51 -0.92
CA ASP A 152 -11.97 -14.35 -1.18
C ASP A 152 -10.80 -14.08 -0.21
N GLN A 153 -11.06 -14.12 1.10
CA GLN A 153 -10.02 -13.92 2.10
C GLN A 153 -9.18 -15.18 2.29
N ASP A 154 -7.88 -15.05 2.07
CA ASP A 154 -6.89 -16.08 2.31
C ASP A 154 -5.88 -15.58 3.35
N ASN A 155 -6.07 -16.02 4.60
CA ASN A 155 -5.18 -15.75 5.71
C ASN A 155 -4.31 -17.00 5.95
N PRO A 156 -3.10 -17.07 5.39
CA PRO A 156 -2.23 -18.20 5.67
C PRO A 156 -1.90 -18.22 7.17
N LEU A 157 -1.96 -19.41 7.78
CA LEU A 157 -1.69 -19.64 9.21
C LEU A 157 -0.35 -19.03 9.68
N ASN A 158 0.64 -19.00 8.79
CA ASN A 158 1.99 -18.47 9.05
C ASN A 158 2.29 -17.25 8.17
N ALA A 159 1.34 -16.31 8.09
CA ALA A 159 1.56 -15.06 7.35
C ALA A 159 2.75 -14.27 7.94
N PRO A 160 3.64 -13.69 7.11
CA PRO A 160 4.69 -12.80 7.59
C PRO A 160 4.09 -11.54 8.26
N PRO A 161 4.88 -10.73 8.98
CA PRO A 161 4.38 -9.45 9.48
C PRO A 161 3.93 -8.55 8.32
N VAL A 162 2.85 -7.78 8.51
CA VAL A 162 2.35 -6.79 7.52
C VAL A 162 3.46 -5.86 7.05
N CYS A 163 4.29 -5.41 7.99
CA CYS A 163 5.44 -4.55 7.72
C CYS A 163 6.59 -4.88 8.67
N GLU A 164 7.81 -4.99 8.13
CA GLU A 164 9.07 -5.09 8.87
C GLU A 164 9.85 -3.79 8.64
N MET A 165 10.29 -3.11 9.71
CA MET A 165 11.08 -1.88 9.58
C MET A 165 12.57 -2.24 9.45
N LEU A 166 13.18 -2.00 8.29
CA LEU A 166 14.57 -2.34 8.04
C LEU A 166 15.49 -1.12 8.17
N PRO A 167 16.63 -1.20 8.88
CA PRO A 167 17.59 -0.10 8.96
C PRO A 167 18.16 0.28 7.58
N SER A 168 18.28 1.58 7.32
CA SER A 168 18.94 2.12 6.13
C SER A 168 20.43 2.36 6.39
N LYS A 169 21.29 2.04 5.42
CA LYS A 169 22.76 2.25 5.52
C LYS A 169 23.19 3.72 5.29
N GLY A 170 22.31 4.69 5.55
CA GLY A 170 22.59 6.10 5.35
C GLY A 170 23.55 6.65 6.42
N PRO A 171 24.58 7.44 6.06
CA PRO A 171 25.32 8.23 7.03
C PRO A 171 24.36 9.15 7.80
N SER A 172 24.26 8.94 9.11
CA SER A 172 23.50 9.80 10.02
C SER A 172 24.19 11.16 10.09
N HIS A 173 23.91 12.05 9.14
CA HIS A 173 24.60 13.34 9.03
C HIS A 173 24.23 14.34 10.14
N LEU A 174 23.28 14.00 11.02
CA LEU A 174 22.87 14.83 12.14
C LEU A 174 23.35 14.21 13.46
N PRO A 175 24.43 14.75 14.09
CA PRO A 175 24.82 14.33 15.42
C PRO A 175 23.67 14.58 16.40
N GLY A 176 23.20 13.52 17.05
CA GLY A 176 22.09 13.57 18.02
C GLY A 176 20.70 13.18 17.49
N SER A 177 20.54 12.90 16.19
CA SER A 177 19.26 12.37 15.68
C SER A 177 19.18 10.86 15.94
N MET A 178 18.50 10.48 17.03
CA MET A 178 18.24 9.06 17.37
C MET A 178 17.27 8.35 16.41
N LEU A 179 16.74 9.05 15.40
CA LEU A 179 15.87 8.45 14.40
C LEU A 179 16.74 7.74 13.35
N HIS A 180 17.11 6.50 13.66
CA HIS A 180 17.56 5.55 12.66
C HIS A 180 16.53 5.55 11.53
N HIS A 181 16.97 5.98 10.34
CA HIS A 181 16.10 5.97 9.16
C HIS A 181 15.82 4.50 8.83
N ALA A 182 14.63 4.04 9.17
CA ALA A 182 14.17 2.70 8.87
C ALA A 182 13.20 2.76 7.70
N THR A 183 13.44 1.91 6.71
CA THR A 183 12.59 1.80 5.53
C THR A 183 11.63 0.61 5.71
N PRO A 184 10.32 0.82 5.59
CA PRO A 184 9.34 -0.25 5.73
C PRO A 184 9.39 -1.26 4.58
N LEU A 185 9.40 -2.55 4.91
CA LEU A 185 9.17 -3.67 4.01
C LEU A 185 7.76 -4.22 4.24
N TYR A 186 6.90 -4.06 3.25
CA TYR A 186 5.52 -4.51 3.26
C TYR A 186 5.38 -5.89 2.60
N ASN A 187 4.72 -6.82 3.28
CA ASN A 187 4.39 -8.13 2.73
C ASN A 187 2.95 -8.12 2.19
N ALA A 188 2.77 -8.31 0.88
CA ALA A 188 1.46 -8.25 0.26
C ALA A 188 0.50 -9.34 0.76
N ILE A 189 1.01 -10.52 1.10
CA ILE A 189 0.20 -11.62 1.68
C ILE A 189 -0.58 -11.13 2.90
N SER A 190 0.10 -10.48 3.83
CA SER A 190 -0.47 -10.05 5.11
C SER A 190 -1.15 -8.69 5.01
N ALA A 191 -0.60 -7.78 4.20
CA ALA A 191 -1.20 -6.46 3.99
C ALA A 191 -2.50 -6.53 3.18
N PHE A 192 -2.62 -7.51 2.27
CA PHE A 192 -3.78 -7.73 1.41
C PHE A 192 -4.22 -9.21 1.51
N PRO A 193 -5.07 -9.56 2.50
CA PRO A 193 -5.58 -10.92 2.66
C PRO A 193 -6.39 -11.44 1.47
N SER A 194 -7.06 -10.56 0.74
CA SER A 194 -7.88 -10.95 -0.41
C SER A 194 -7.02 -11.21 -1.64
N LEU A 195 -7.24 -12.37 -2.26
CA LEU A 195 -6.54 -12.79 -3.48
C LEU A 195 -6.72 -11.80 -4.64
N SER A 196 -7.96 -11.32 -4.85
CA SER A 196 -8.30 -10.34 -5.88
C SER A 196 -7.67 -8.97 -5.63
N GLN A 197 -7.48 -8.57 -4.37
CA GLN A 197 -6.71 -7.36 -4.04
C GLN A 197 -5.21 -7.55 -4.27
N ARG A 198 -4.66 -8.74 -3.99
CA ARG A 198 -3.25 -9.07 -4.33
C ARG A 198 -3.03 -9.05 -5.84
N ALA A 199 -3.95 -9.61 -6.63
CA ALA A 199 -3.94 -9.49 -8.09
C ALA A 199 -3.92 -8.03 -8.53
N ALA A 200 -4.80 -7.19 -7.96
CA ALA A 200 -4.89 -5.78 -8.29
C ALA A 200 -3.60 -5.03 -7.97
N LEU A 201 -3.03 -5.24 -6.78
CA LEU A 201 -1.75 -4.66 -6.37
C LEU A 201 -0.64 -5.03 -7.37
N HIS A 202 -0.48 -6.32 -7.65
CA HIS A 202 0.56 -6.82 -8.55
C HIS A 202 0.39 -6.28 -9.98
N ALA A 203 -0.84 -6.29 -10.51
CA ALA A 203 -1.15 -5.77 -11.83
C ALA A 203 -0.80 -4.27 -11.94
N LEU A 204 -1.15 -3.46 -10.93
CA LEU A 204 -0.82 -2.04 -10.89
C LEU A 204 0.70 -1.80 -10.78
N LEU A 205 1.43 -2.58 -9.97
CA LEU A 205 2.89 -2.50 -9.89
C LEU A 205 3.56 -2.80 -11.24
N LEU A 206 3.10 -3.84 -11.95
CA LEU A 206 3.61 -4.17 -13.28
C LEU A 206 3.27 -3.11 -14.32
N ARG A 207 2.07 -2.52 -14.25
CA ARG A 207 1.65 -1.41 -15.12
C ARG A 207 2.50 -0.15 -14.89
N LEU A 208 2.78 0.19 -13.63
CA LEU A 208 3.68 1.29 -13.29
C LEU A 208 5.11 1.02 -13.83
N LEU A 209 5.64 -0.20 -13.65
CA LEU A 209 6.95 -0.57 -14.21
C LEU A 209 6.99 -0.52 -15.75
N SER A 210 5.91 -0.87 -16.43
CA SER A 210 5.87 -0.82 -17.90
C SER A 210 5.86 0.63 -18.40
N ALA A 211 5.17 1.53 -17.71
CA ALA A 211 5.19 2.97 -17.98
C ALA A 211 6.61 3.54 -17.78
N GLU A 212 7.26 3.19 -16.66
CA GLU A 212 8.66 3.56 -16.35
C GLU A 212 9.64 3.11 -17.45
N ARG A 213 9.57 1.83 -17.84
CA ARG A 213 10.42 1.29 -18.93
C ARG A 213 10.19 2.00 -20.26
N THR A 214 8.95 2.42 -20.53
CA THR A 214 8.62 3.17 -21.74
C THR A 214 9.29 4.54 -21.74
N ILE A 215 9.32 5.23 -20.59
CA ILE A 215 10.04 6.50 -20.44
C ILE A 215 11.54 6.29 -20.64
N GLN A 216 12.12 5.31 -19.95
CA GLN A 216 13.55 5.01 -20.01
C GLN A 216 14.01 4.67 -21.43
N ARG A 217 13.27 3.84 -22.17
CA ARG A 217 13.59 3.49 -23.57
C ARG A 217 13.63 4.73 -24.46
N ARG A 218 12.69 5.66 -24.30
CA ARG A 218 12.63 6.91 -25.06
C ARG A 218 13.77 7.87 -24.70
N GLN A 219 14.15 7.93 -23.43
CA GLN A 219 15.30 8.74 -22.98
C GLN A 219 16.62 8.17 -23.54
N ASN A 220 16.82 6.85 -23.47
CA ASN A 220 18.04 6.21 -23.97
C ASN A 220 18.18 6.27 -25.50
N GLN A 221 17.07 6.27 -26.26
CA GLN A 221 17.11 6.50 -27.71
C GLN A 221 17.69 7.87 -28.10
N ARG A 222 17.74 8.85 -27.19
CA ARG A 222 18.41 10.14 -27.44
C ARG A 222 19.90 10.09 -27.14
N SER A 223 20.34 9.12 -26.35
CA SER A 223 21.74 8.91 -25.96
C SER A 223 22.28 7.67 -26.67
N ILE A 224 22.29 7.70 -28.02
CA ILE A 224 22.82 6.61 -28.84
C ILE A 224 24.34 6.55 -28.64
N SER A 225 24.77 5.71 -27.72
CA SER A 225 26.10 5.10 -27.72
C SER A 225 25.99 3.66 -27.21
N LYS A 226 26.08 2.72 -28.16
CA LYS A 226 26.52 1.33 -28.03
C LYS A 226 26.26 0.67 -26.65
N PHE A 227 25.07 0.12 -26.45
CA PHE A 227 24.89 -0.94 -25.46
C PHE A 227 24.53 -2.23 -26.16
N VAL A 228 25.48 -3.16 -26.15
CA VAL A 228 25.31 -4.56 -26.53
C VAL A 228 24.31 -5.16 -25.56
N ALA A 229 23.16 -5.59 -26.08
CA ALA A 229 22.15 -6.28 -25.29
C ALA A 229 22.72 -7.64 -24.87
N SER A 230 23.12 -7.77 -23.61
CA SER A 230 23.46 -9.06 -23.03
C SER A 230 22.14 -9.82 -22.78
N GLU A 231 21.80 -10.72 -23.68
CA GLU A 231 20.76 -11.74 -23.50
C GLU A 231 21.20 -12.74 -22.42
N SER A 232 21.01 -12.41 -21.15
CA SER A 232 21.01 -13.41 -20.08
C SER A 232 19.57 -13.86 -19.83
N ALA A 233 19.38 -15.18 -19.73
CA ALA A 233 18.12 -15.87 -19.44
C ALA A 233 17.28 -15.16 -18.36
N PRO A 234 15.93 -15.23 -18.43
CA PRO A 234 15.07 -14.55 -17.47
C PRO A 234 15.38 -15.08 -16.06
N PRO A 235 15.97 -14.27 -15.17
CA PRO A 235 16.24 -14.71 -13.82
C PRO A 235 14.92 -15.03 -13.12
N ILE A 236 14.93 -16.06 -12.26
CA ILE A 236 13.82 -16.45 -11.39
C ILE A 236 13.23 -15.19 -10.77
N SER A 237 12.05 -14.80 -11.24
CA SER A 237 11.51 -13.46 -11.04
C SER A 237 11.09 -13.27 -9.59
N ASN A 238 11.89 -12.55 -8.80
CA ASN A 238 11.49 -12.14 -7.45
C ASN A 238 10.51 -10.96 -7.55
N ASP A 239 9.32 -11.10 -6.99
CA ASP A 239 8.28 -10.07 -7.02
C ASP A 239 8.43 -9.05 -5.89
N ALA A 240 9.66 -8.57 -5.69
CA ALA A 240 9.99 -7.50 -4.77
C ALA A 240 10.21 -6.18 -5.53
N PHE A 241 9.56 -5.12 -5.07
CA PHE A 241 9.55 -3.81 -5.70
C PHE A 241 10.06 -2.75 -4.73
N LEU A 242 10.98 -1.92 -5.19
CA LEU A 242 11.53 -0.79 -4.45
C LEU A 242 10.81 0.49 -4.87
N LEU A 243 10.13 1.12 -3.92
CA LEU A 243 9.56 2.46 -4.08
C LEU A 243 10.59 3.49 -3.61
N SER A 244 10.94 4.43 -4.48
CA SER A 244 11.96 5.45 -4.23
C SER A 244 11.39 6.86 -4.33
N SER A 245 11.82 7.74 -3.45
CA SER A 245 11.50 9.17 -3.53
C SER A 245 12.29 9.84 -4.66
N THR A 246 11.58 10.67 -5.43
CA THR A 246 12.21 11.63 -6.34
C THR A 246 12.57 12.88 -5.54
N MET A 247 13.81 13.36 -5.66
CA MET A 247 14.27 14.57 -4.95
C MET A 247 13.93 15.85 -5.72
N ASP A 248 13.57 15.70 -7.00
CA ASP A 248 13.29 16.82 -7.88
C ASP A 248 11.80 17.12 -7.83
N ARG A 249 11.48 18.28 -7.25
CA ARG A 249 10.10 18.77 -7.06
C ARG A 249 9.34 19.02 -8.37
N ASP A 250 10.06 19.11 -9.49
CA ASP A 250 9.49 19.37 -10.81
C ASP A 250 9.08 18.08 -11.55
N GLN A 251 9.21 16.91 -10.92
CA GLN A 251 8.95 15.63 -11.57
C GLN A 251 7.52 15.15 -11.32
N HIS A 252 6.88 14.72 -12.40
CA HIS A 252 5.58 14.07 -12.36
C HIS A 252 5.69 12.67 -11.72
N GLY A 253 4.74 12.31 -10.85
CA GLY A 253 4.70 11.00 -10.20
C GLY A 253 5.34 11.00 -8.81
N ASP A 254 4.79 11.78 -7.89
CA ASP A 254 5.22 11.77 -6.48
C ASP A 254 4.65 10.54 -5.74
N PRO A 255 5.49 9.61 -5.25
CA PRO A 255 5.03 8.43 -4.52
C PRO A 255 4.62 8.74 -3.07
N THR A 256 4.73 9.98 -2.61
CA THR A 256 4.47 10.36 -1.21
C THR A 256 3.05 9.98 -0.77
N ALA A 257 2.04 10.20 -1.61
CA ALA A 257 0.66 9.85 -1.29
C ALA A 257 0.49 8.33 -1.10
N LEU A 258 1.14 7.51 -1.94
CA LEU A 258 1.17 6.06 -1.82
C LEU A 258 1.91 5.62 -0.55
N ALA A 259 3.06 6.23 -0.24
CA ALA A 259 3.81 5.95 0.98
C ALA A 259 2.99 6.27 2.25
N ILE A 260 2.26 7.39 2.25
CA ILE A 260 1.34 7.74 3.35
C ILE A 260 0.21 6.72 3.49
N ALA A 261 -0.39 6.26 2.38
CA ALA A 261 -1.42 5.24 2.40
C ALA A 261 -0.92 3.92 2.98
N LEU A 262 0.27 3.47 2.56
CA LEU A 262 0.96 2.29 3.10
C LEU A 262 1.25 2.43 4.60
N TRP A 263 1.72 3.61 5.03
CA TRP A 263 1.97 3.87 6.45
C TRP A 263 0.69 3.83 7.29
N ARG A 264 -0.41 4.41 6.79
CA ARG A 264 -1.72 4.35 7.46
C ARG A 264 -2.22 2.91 7.61
N LEU A 265 -2.07 2.08 6.57
CA LEU A 265 -2.39 0.66 6.65
C LEU A 265 -1.53 -0.05 7.71
N HIS A 266 -0.21 0.21 7.73
CA HIS A 266 0.67 -0.34 8.76
C HIS A 266 0.23 0.05 10.18
N MET A 267 0.03 1.34 10.42
CA MET A 267 -0.38 1.88 11.73
C MET A 267 -1.71 1.29 12.18
N TYR A 268 -2.63 1.05 11.24
CA TYR A 268 -3.93 0.47 11.54
C TYR A 268 -3.84 -0.99 11.96
N GLU A 269 -3.10 -1.80 11.21
CA GLU A 269 -2.96 -3.25 11.45
C GLU A 269 -2.02 -3.59 12.59
N ARG A 270 -1.18 -2.65 13.03
CA ARG A 270 -0.28 -2.88 14.16
C ARG A 270 -1.09 -3.00 15.45
N SER A 271 -1.24 -4.22 15.93
CA SER A 271 -1.59 -4.52 17.33
C SER A 271 -0.61 -3.75 18.22
N ALA A 272 -1.08 -2.69 18.88
CA ALA A 272 -0.17 -1.70 19.46
C ALA A 272 0.88 -2.33 20.35
N TRP A 273 2.14 -2.02 20.04
CA TRP A 273 3.28 -1.88 20.96
C TRP A 273 3.44 -3.00 22.02
N SER A 274 2.78 -4.14 21.83
CA SER A 274 2.77 -5.23 22.79
C SER A 274 4.09 -5.95 22.59
N ASN A 275 4.99 -5.70 23.53
CA ASN A 275 6.21 -6.45 23.84
C ASN A 275 7.53 -5.91 23.24
N ALA A 276 7.58 -4.63 22.87
CA ALA A 276 8.86 -3.95 22.57
C ALA A 276 9.16 -2.85 23.59
N LEU A 277 9.02 -3.17 24.87
CA LEU A 277 9.91 -2.65 25.91
C LEU A 277 10.69 -3.87 26.41
N PRO A 278 12.03 -3.90 26.27
CA PRO A 278 12.85 -4.83 27.04
C PRO A 278 12.72 -4.55 28.55
#